data_AF-A0A2P2EAF0-F1
#
_entry.id   AF-A0A2P2EAF0-F1
#
_cell.length_a   1.000
_cell.length_b   1.000
_cell.length_c   1.000
_cell.angle_alpha   90.00
_cell.angle_beta   90.00
_cell.angle_gamma   90.00
#
_symmetry.space_group_name_H-M   'P 1'
#
loop_
_entity.id
_entity.type
_entity.pdbx_description
1 polymer ?
#
loop_
_entity_poly.entity_id
_entity_poly.type
_entity_poly.pdbx_seq_one_letter_code
_entity_poly.pdbx_strand_id
1 'polypeptide(L)'
;MSPESRRLPPEPQLAFDETGLILGAAFNDSYFSRDNGLEEARCVFLAGCDLPAGWNGRDHFTLAELGFGTGLNFLATWQAWRATRQPHQILHVVSTEAFLMSPADAGRAHACWPELADLSARLLANWPVRAFGPQRIWFEEDGLCLTILIGPALDQLRGMDFAANAWFLDGFAPSRNTDMWSLPLLAEVARLSAPGARAATYSVAGHVRRTLAGLGFEVYRQPGFGTKRERLEAIWPGPASSAPPRPKSALIIGGGIAGAAACHALARRQITPHLIDADPCGQTKASGNPAALIMPRLDRGDTREARFFRAAYVQAVRLYQSLGEDAFAATGVVERPEDGRDQARLADLAENPPLPPDWLIPGPQAGLVHRTGGLAYPDRLLPALSRSAIRHPVHVASLEASAAGWTALDAQGAVLAQADICIVAAGPNLLKFLSLDLTLEGRAGQISLAPLTGALPDSAVAGGPYAAAFHGQLLFGATFDPWSLDDPRGPTVSLEAHARNQASLAKIAPELANRLDLGSAYGRASVRLTTSDRMPLAGPIVGRPGLYCLGGLGSRGFTTAPYLAEHLVATACGEPSPLDRAVALAVSPARQGKRMKMGQDRRPPPEGKPPA
;
A
#
# COMPACT_ATOMS: atom_id res chain seq x y z
N MET A 1 -11.41 27.24 -0.04
CA MET A 1 -11.73 25.84 -0.40
C MET A 1 -12.72 25.29 0.61
N SER A 2 -13.82 24.67 0.16
CA SER A 2 -14.73 23.93 1.05
C SER A 2 -13.98 22.73 1.66
N PRO A 3 -14.34 22.25 2.86
CA PRO A 3 -13.74 21.06 3.46
C PRO A 3 -13.73 19.84 2.53
N GLU A 4 -14.79 19.69 1.71
CA GLU A 4 -14.96 18.61 0.72
C GLU A 4 -13.99 18.67 -0.47
N SER A 5 -13.30 19.81 -0.68
CA SER A 5 -12.34 19.98 -1.77
C SER A 5 -10.88 19.75 -1.38
N ARG A 6 -10.57 19.53 -0.10
CA ARG A 6 -9.20 19.32 0.39
C ARG A 6 -8.69 17.92 0.06
N ARG A 7 -7.47 17.82 -0.47
CA ARG A 7 -6.79 16.54 -0.74
C ARG A 7 -5.98 16.00 0.43
N LEU A 8 -5.73 16.84 1.43
CA LEU A 8 -5.12 16.43 2.68
C LEU A 8 -6.20 16.12 3.71
N PRO A 9 -6.13 14.98 4.43
CA PRO A 9 -7.03 14.71 5.54
C PRO A 9 -7.00 15.85 6.57
N PRO A 10 -8.16 16.21 7.13
CA PRO A 10 -8.22 17.22 8.17
C PRO A 10 -7.54 16.74 9.45
N GLU A 11 -7.03 17.68 10.23
CA GLU A 11 -6.58 17.43 11.61
C GLU A 11 -7.73 17.61 12.59
N PRO A 12 -7.71 16.90 13.73
CA PRO A 12 -8.69 17.11 14.76
C PRO A 12 -8.46 18.46 15.46
N GLN A 13 -9.54 19.10 15.89
CA GLN A 13 -9.46 20.25 16.79
C GLN A 13 -9.41 19.73 18.23
N LEU A 14 -8.25 19.87 18.87
CA LEU A 14 -7.99 19.31 20.20
C LEU A 14 -7.93 20.41 21.26
N ALA A 15 -8.53 20.14 22.41
CA ALA A 15 -8.27 20.87 23.65
C ALA A 15 -7.79 19.88 24.71
N PHE A 16 -6.78 20.30 25.49
CA PHE A 16 -6.24 19.50 26.59
C PHE A 16 -6.67 20.14 27.90
N ASP A 17 -7.17 19.36 28.84
CA ASP A 17 -7.36 19.84 30.21
C ASP A 17 -6.09 19.66 31.07
N GLU A 18 -6.14 20.13 32.31
CA GLU A 18 -5.02 20.08 33.26
C GLU A 18 -4.61 18.65 33.64
N THR A 19 -5.45 17.64 33.33
CA THR A 19 -5.19 16.22 33.59
C THR A 19 -4.57 15.48 32.39
N GLY A 20 -4.41 16.16 31.26
CA GLY A 20 -3.94 15.58 30.00
C GLY A 20 -5.05 14.92 29.16
N LEU A 21 -6.32 15.01 29.59
CA LEU A 21 -7.46 14.49 28.82
C LEU A 21 -7.59 15.28 27.53
N ILE A 22 -7.73 14.55 26.42
CA ILE A 22 -7.95 15.15 25.10
C ILE A 22 -9.44 15.26 24.85
N LEU A 23 -9.90 16.48 24.62
CA LEU A 23 -11.24 16.80 24.17
C LEU A 23 -11.22 17.08 22.67
N GLY A 24 -12.03 16.34 21.90
CA GLY A 24 -12.33 16.66 20.52
C GLY A 24 -13.29 17.84 20.47
N ALA A 25 -12.78 19.05 20.26
CA ALA A 25 -13.57 20.29 20.35
C ALA A 25 -14.76 20.30 19.38
N ALA A 26 -14.58 19.73 18.18
CA ALA A 26 -15.64 19.61 17.17
C ALA A 26 -16.81 18.70 17.61
N PHE A 27 -16.56 17.73 18.49
CA PHE A 27 -17.56 16.79 19.01
C PHE A 27 -17.96 17.10 20.45
N ASN A 28 -17.27 18.04 21.10
CA ASN A 28 -17.40 18.40 22.50
C ASN A 28 -17.30 17.20 23.45
N ASP A 29 -16.46 16.22 23.13
CA ASP A 29 -16.38 14.91 23.79
C ASP A 29 -14.93 14.49 24.06
N SER A 30 -14.72 13.66 25.07
CA SER A 30 -13.39 13.13 25.42
C SER A 30 -13.04 11.90 24.59
N TYR A 31 -11.78 11.76 24.21
CA TYR A 31 -11.30 10.59 23.45
C TYR A 31 -11.25 9.29 24.27
N PHE A 32 -11.27 9.36 25.59
CA PHE A 32 -11.29 8.20 26.49
C PHE A 32 -11.94 8.57 27.84
N SER A 33 -12.37 7.58 28.62
CA SER A 33 -12.95 7.84 29.95
C SER A 33 -11.99 8.60 30.85
N ARG A 34 -12.58 9.54 31.61
CA ARG A 34 -11.91 10.31 32.68
C ARG A 34 -11.52 9.46 33.88
N ASP A 35 -12.19 8.32 34.09
CA ASP A 35 -11.95 7.46 35.25
C ASP A 35 -10.65 6.65 35.05
N ASN A 36 -10.56 5.88 33.95
CA ASN A 36 -9.34 5.20 33.48
C ASN A 36 -9.55 4.64 32.05
N GLY A 37 -9.04 5.35 31.03
CA GLY A 37 -9.24 4.95 29.63
C GLY A 37 -8.66 3.57 29.26
N LEU A 38 -7.55 3.15 29.86
CA LEU A 38 -6.92 1.86 29.55
C LEU A 38 -7.73 0.69 30.11
N GLU A 39 -8.25 0.82 31.33
CA GLU A 39 -9.14 -0.19 31.92
C GLU A 39 -10.50 -0.23 31.21
N GLU A 40 -11.01 0.90 30.70
CA GLU A 40 -12.18 0.90 29.83
C GLU A 40 -11.89 0.11 28.55
N ALA A 41 -10.74 0.33 27.89
CA ALA A 41 -10.38 -0.42 26.69
C ALA A 41 -10.29 -1.94 26.94
N ARG A 42 -9.74 -2.34 28.09
CA ARG A 42 -9.69 -3.75 28.52
C ARG A 42 -11.07 -4.33 28.80
N CYS A 43 -11.90 -3.62 29.56
CA CYS A 43 -13.18 -4.12 30.03
C CYS A 43 -14.27 -4.10 28.94
N VAL A 44 -14.36 -3.02 28.17
CA VAL A 44 -15.40 -2.82 27.17
C VAL A 44 -15.05 -3.55 25.89
N PHE A 45 -13.86 -3.31 25.35
CA PHE A 45 -13.51 -3.75 24.00
C PHE A 45 -12.87 -5.13 23.99
N LEU A 46 -11.74 -5.31 24.68
CA LEU A 46 -11.06 -6.61 24.72
C LEU A 46 -11.96 -7.70 25.32
N ALA A 47 -12.43 -7.52 26.56
CA ALA A 47 -13.29 -8.52 27.21
C ALA A 47 -14.66 -8.66 26.51
N GLY A 48 -15.24 -7.58 25.99
CA GLY A 48 -16.50 -7.65 25.24
C GLY A 48 -16.40 -8.41 23.91
N CYS A 49 -15.19 -8.47 23.33
CA CYS A 49 -14.88 -9.31 22.18
C CYS A 49 -14.28 -10.67 22.56
N ASP A 50 -14.33 -11.06 23.84
CA ASP A 50 -13.78 -12.32 24.36
C ASP A 50 -12.26 -12.45 24.14
N LEU A 51 -11.52 -11.33 24.17
CA LEU A 51 -10.08 -11.29 23.95
C LEU A 51 -9.35 -11.27 25.31
N PRO A 52 -8.27 -12.07 25.48
CA PRO A 52 -7.49 -12.77 24.45
C PRO A 52 -8.05 -14.14 23.99
N ALA A 53 -9.04 -14.72 24.67
CA ALA A 53 -9.47 -16.10 24.41
C ALA A 53 -9.90 -16.36 22.95
N GLY A 54 -10.54 -15.38 22.31
CA GLY A 54 -11.09 -15.46 20.96
C GLY A 54 -10.06 -15.63 19.83
N TRP A 55 -8.78 -15.29 20.09
CA TRP A 55 -7.70 -15.54 19.14
C TRP A 55 -6.94 -16.86 19.37
N ASN A 56 -7.28 -17.63 20.41
CA ASN A 56 -6.65 -18.94 20.64
C ASN A 56 -6.97 -19.93 19.52
N GLY A 57 -5.96 -20.70 19.09
CA GLY A 57 -6.11 -21.74 18.08
C GLY A 57 -6.29 -21.23 16.64
N ARG A 58 -6.09 -19.94 16.38
CA ARG A 58 -6.17 -19.34 15.04
C ARG A 58 -4.80 -18.90 14.54
N ASP A 59 -4.43 -19.25 13.32
CA ASP A 59 -3.17 -18.79 12.71
C ASP A 59 -3.17 -17.27 12.43
N HIS A 60 -4.35 -16.70 12.22
CA HIS A 60 -4.53 -15.26 12.09
C HIS A 60 -5.84 -14.80 12.73
N PHE A 61 -5.85 -13.56 13.18
CA PHE A 61 -7.04 -12.90 13.74
C PHE A 61 -7.18 -11.50 13.14
N THR A 62 -8.37 -11.13 12.69
CA THR A 62 -8.67 -9.78 12.21
C THR A 62 -9.55 -9.06 13.21
N LEU A 63 -9.00 -8.04 13.87
CA LEU A 63 -9.75 -7.07 14.68
C LEU A 63 -10.01 -5.84 13.82
N ALA A 64 -11.25 -5.34 13.81
CA ALA A 64 -11.57 -4.08 13.16
C ALA A 64 -12.08 -3.05 14.18
N GLU A 65 -11.87 -1.77 13.89
CA GLU A 65 -12.17 -0.66 14.78
C GLU A 65 -12.77 0.52 14.01
N LEU A 66 -13.80 1.13 14.61
CA LEU A 66 -14.30 2.42 14.20
C LEU A 66 -13.67 3.49 15.08
N GLY A 67 -12.90 4.42 14.52
CA GLY A 67 -12.23 5.49 15.27
C GLY A 67 -10.90 5.05 15.91
N PHE A 68 -9.78 5.36 15.26
CA PHE A 68 -8.46 5.10 15.83
C PHE A 68 -8.14 6.02 17.01
N GLY A 69 -8.54 7.29 16.89
CA GLY A 69 -8.35 8.32 17.90
C GLY A 69 -6.88 8.46 18.30
N THR A 70 -6.61 8.25 19.59
CA THR A 70 -5.24 8.26 20.14
C THR A 70 -4.45 7.00 19.81
N GLY A 71 -5.11 5.90 19.43
CA GLY A 71 -4.52 4.58 19.32
C GLY A 71 -4.54 3.78 20.63
N LEU A 72 -5.25 4.23 21.66
CA LEU A 72 -5.30 3.57 22.98
C LEU A 72 -5.80 2.12 22.90
N ASN A 73 -6.92 1.88 22.21
CA ASN A 73 -7.45 0.53 22.02
C ASN A 73 -6.45 -0.37 21.27
N PHE A 74 -5.76 0.18 20.26
CA PHE A 74 -4.71 -0.53 19.55
C PHE A 74 -3.54 -0.88 20.47
N LEU A 75 -3.08 0.04 21.32
CA LEU A 75 -2.02 -0.23 22.29
C LEU A 75 -2.43 -1.27 23.35
N ALA A 76 -3.65 -1.17 23.89
CA ALA A 76 -4.19 -2.16 24.82
C ALA A 76 -4.29 -3.54 24.17
N THR A 77 -4.73 -3.60 22.91
CA THR A 77 -4.78 -4.83 22.11
C THR A 77 -3.39 -5.39 21.86
N TRP A 78 -2.44 -4.56 21.45
CA TRP A 78 -1.06 -4.97 21.20
C TRP A 78 -0.43 -5.53 22.47
N GLN A 79 -0.65 -4.90 23.62
CA GLN A 79 -0.17 -5.41 24.90
C GLN A 79 -0.72 -6.80 25.22
N ALA A 80 -2.05 -6.99 25.12
CA ALA A 80 -2.69 -8.28 25.35
C ALA A 80 -2.22 -9.34 24.34
N TRP A 81 -2.06 -8.96 23.08
CA TRP A 81 -1.54 -9.81 22.01
C TRP A 81 -0.12 -10.27 22.29
N ARG A 82 0.80 -9.35 22.62
CA ARG A 82 2.20 -9.67 22.94
C ARG A 82 2.31 -10.62 24.13
N ALA A 83 1.41 -10.51 25.10
CA ALA A 83 1.39 -11.36 26.28
C ALA A 83 0.88 -12.78 26.03
N THR A 84 0.09 -13.01 24.97
CA THR A 84 -0.68 -14.27 24.80
C THR A 84 -0.49 -14.98 23.47
N ARG A 85 0.05 -14.31 22.44
CA ARG A 85 0.20 -14.89 21.11
C ARG A 85 1.17 -16.08 21.10
N GLN A 86 0.94 -16.99 20.17
CA GLN A 86 1.93 -17.99 19.75
C GLN A 86 2.81 -17.43 18.63
N PRO A 87 4.06 -17.93 18.46
CA PRO A 87 5.01 -17.38 17.50
C PRO A 87 4.56 -17.34 16.03
N HIS A 88 3.66 -18.25 15.63
CA HIS A 88 3.14 -18.34 14.26
C HIS A 88 1.93 -17.46 13.99
N GLN A 89 1.29 -16.94 15.03
CA GLN A 89 0.04 -16.22 14.89
C GLN A 89 0.27 -14.79 14.40
N ILE A 90 -0.68 -14.29 13.62
CA ILE A 90 -0.68 -12.90 13.16
C ILE A 90 -1.97 -12.20 13.52
N LEU A 91 -1.86 -11.03 14.14
CA LEU A 91 -2.98 -10.13 14.38
C LEU A 91 -3.00 -9.03 13.32
N HIS A 92 -4.12 -8.92 12.61
CA HIS A 92 -4.42 -7.80 11.74
C HIS A 92 -5.40 -6.88 12.46
N VAL A 93 -5.04 -5.61 12.64
CA VAL A 93 -5.94 -4.57 13.13
C VAL A 93 -6.29 -3.65 11.97
N VAL A 94 -7.58 -3.49 11.67
CA VAL A 94 -8.08 -2.57 10.64
C VAL A 94 -8.87 -1.46 11.32
N SER A 95 -8.34 -0.24 11.36
CA SER A 95 -8.97 0.88 12.07
C SER A 95 -9.30 2.02 11.12
N THR A 96 -10.48 2.64 11.28
CA THR A 96 -10.88 3.83 10.51
C THR A 96 -10.56 5.11 11.28
N GLU A 97 -10.09 6.15 10.58
CA GLU A 97 -9.82 7.45 11.21
C GLU A 97 -10.06 8.60 10.23
N ALA A 98 -10.93 9.54 10.59
CA ALA A 98 -11.24 10.69 9.74
C ALA A 98 -10.32 11.89 10.02
N PHE A 99 -9.86 12.03 11.26
CA PHE A 99 -9.11 13.16 11.77
C PHE A 99 -7.84 12.67 12.48
N LEU A 100 -6.88 12.16 11.69
CA LEU A 100 -5.62 11.65 12.23
C LEU A 100 -4.87 12.74 13.00
N MET A 101 -4.71 12.56 14.31
CA MET A 101 -3.95 13.49 15.15
C MET A 101 -2.44 13.40 14.88
N SER A 102 -1.72 14.43 15.30
CA SER A 102 -0.27 14.44 15.22
C SER A 102 0.34 13.37 16.16
N PRO A 103 1.50 12.80 15.82
CA PRO A 103 2.19 11.88 16.73
C PRO A 103 2.56 12.55 18.06
N ALA A 104 2.82 13.87 18.06
CA ALA A 104 3.09 14.61 19.28
C ALA A 104 1.87 14.63 20.22
N ASP A 105 0.67 14.88 19.68
CA ASP A 105 -0.57 14.88 20.48
C ASP A 105 -0.96 13.49 20.97
N ALA A 106 -0.80 12.46 20.11
CA ALA A 106 -0.98 11.07 20.54
C ALA A 106 0.00 10.70 21.67
N GLY A 107 1.28 11.09 21.55
CA GLY A 107 2.27 10.86 22.59
C GLY A 107 1.94 11.56 23.92
N ARG A 108 1.37 12.77 23.87
CA ARG A 108 0.84 13.45 25.06
C ARG A 108 -0.30 12.67 25.71
N ALA A 109 -1.21 12.10 24.90
CA ALA A 109 -2.27 11.22 25.41
C ALA A 109 -1.68 9.98 26.10
N HIS A 110 -0.70 9.34 25.46
CA HIS A 110 -0.10 8.10 25.95
C HIS A 110 0.66 8.28 27.27
N ALA A 111 1.11 9.49 27.59
CA ALA A 111 1.81 9.78 28.84
C ALA A 111 0.95 9.49 30.09
N CYS A 112 -0.38 9.44 29.95
CA CYS A 112 -1.30 9.03 31.01
C CYS A 112 -1.15 7.54 31.40
N TRP A 113 -0.53 6.71 30.56
CA TRP A 113 -0.35 5.26 30.80
C TRP A 113 1.12 4.85 30.64
N PRO A 114 1.98 5.08 31.65
CA PRO A 114 3.40 4.71 31.61
C PRO A 114 3.65 3.22 31.32
N GLU A 115 2.71 2.35 31.71
CA GLU A 115 2.69 0.93 31.39
C GLU A 115 2.79 0.63 29.87
N LEU A 116 2.27 1.53 29.02
CA LEU A 116 2.28 1.38 27.57
C LEU A 116 3.47 2.09 26.91
N ALA A 117 4.41 2.66 27.67
CA ALA A 117 5.45 3.55 27.14
C ALA A 117 6.28 2.92 26.01
N ASP A 118 6.68 1.65 26.14
CA ASP A 118 7.42 0.90 25.11
C ASP A 118 6.63 0.76 23.81
N LEU A 119 5.37 0.29 23.91
CA LEU A 119 4.50 0.11 22.74
C LEU A 119 4.12 1.45 22.10
N SER A 120 3.88 2.47 22.93
CA SER A 120 3.63 3.85 22.51
C SER A 120 4.82 4.38 21.69
N ALA A 121 6.05 4.25 22.18
CA ALA A 121 7.23 4.71 21.46
C ALA A 121 7.36 4.03 20.07
N ARG A 122 7.11 2.72 20.00
CA ARG A 122 7.16 1.96 18.74
C ARG A 122 6.06 2.36 17.76
N LEU A 123 4.84 2.61 18.25
CA LEU A 123 3.73 3.13 17.46
C LEU A 123 4.03 4.53 16.92
N LEU A 124 4.50 5.44 17.78
CA LEU A 124 4.81 6.82 17.43
C LEU A 124 5.94 6.92 16.41
N ALA A 125 6.99 6.10 16.54
CA ALA A 125 8.06 6.00 15.56
C ALA A 125 7.55 5.52 14.18
N ASN A 126 6.42 4.83 14.15
CA ASN A 126 5.79 4.31 12.94
C ASN A 126 4.43 4.97 12.65
N TRP A 127 4.16 6.16 13.19
CA TRP A 127 2.85 6.79 13.06
C TRP A 127 2.40 6.89 11.60
N PRO A 128 1.10 6.72 11.29
CA PRO A 128 0.59 6.87 9.93
C PRO A 128 0.86 8.26 9.34
N VAL A 129 1.05 8.33 8.02
CA VAL A 129 1.21 9.62 7.33
C VAL A 129 -0.17 10.25 7.18
N ARG A 130 -0.30 11.57 7.33
CA ARG A 130 -1.56 12.28 7.08
C ARG A 130 -1.89 12.31 5.58
N ALA A 131 -2.42 11.22 5.04
CA ALA A 131 -2.79 11.05 3.65
C ALA A 131 -3.99 10.11 3.51
N PHE A 132 -4.96 10.45 2.67
CA PHE A 132 -6.19 9.66 2.51
C PHE A 132 -5.93 8.23 2.04
N GLY A 133 -6.82 7.33 2.43
CA GLY A 133 -6.83 5.92 2.01
C GLY A 133 -6.09 5.01 2.98
N PRO A 134 -5.98 3.72 2.62
CA PRO A 134 -5.39 2.70 3.48
C PRO A 134 -3.87 2.84 3.61
N GLN A 135 -3.36 2.65 4.82
CA GLN A 135 -1.93 2.55 5.12
C GLN A 135 -1.67 1.35 6.02
N ARG A 136 -0.81 0.43 5.56
CA ARG A 136 -0.37 -0.75 6.28
C ARG A 136 0.96 -0.52 6.99
N ILE A 137 1.06 -0.95 8.24
CA ILE A 137 2.24 -0.83 9.09
C ILE A 137 2.44 -2.16 9.80
N TRP A 138 3.63 -2.74 9.66
CA TRP A 138 4.00 -4.01 10.27
C TRP A 138 4.86 -3.79 11.51
N PHE A 139 4.53 -4.50 12.58
CA PHE A 139 5.37 -4.72 13.75
C PHE A 139 5.77 -6.20 13.75
N GLU A 140 6.73 -6.53 12.88
CA GLU A 140 7.06 -7.91 12.49
C GLU A 140 7.46 -8.79 13.67
N GLU A 141 8.27 -8.24 14.58
CA GLU A 141 8.68 -8.89 15.82
C GLU A 141 7.50 -9.31 16.69
N ASP A 142 6.33 -8.68 16.49
CA ASP A 142 5.13 -8.95 17.24
C ASP A 142 4.04 -9.74 16.49
N GLY A 143 4.30 -10.14 15.24
CA GLY A 143 3.26 -10.74 14.41
C GLY A 143 2.01 -9.85 14.32
N LEU A 144 2.20 -8.53 14.24
CA LEU A 144 1.12 -7.55 14.29
C LEU A 144 1.16 -6.65 13.05
N CYS A 145 0.00 -6.42 12.45
CA CYS A 145 -0.18 -5.55 11.30
C CYS A 145 -1.32 -4.57 11.55
N LEU A 146 -1.02 -3.27 11.59
CA LEU A 146 -2.02 -2.20 11.58
C LEU A 146 -2.33 -1.78 10.14
N THR A 147 -3.59 -1.75 9.77
CA THR A 147 -4.08 -1.09 8.55
C THR A 147 -5.01 0.04 8.96
N ILE A 148 -4.55 1.29 8.85
CA ILE A 148 -5.38 2.46 9.13
C ILE A 148 -6.02 2.97 7.84
N LEU A 149 -7.32 3.22 7.88
CA LEU A 149 -8.12 3.70 6.77
C LEU A 149 -8.43 5.19 7.00
N ILE A 150 -7.63 6.07 6.39
CA ILE A 150 -7.74 7.51 6.65
C ILE A 150 -8.79 8.13 5.74
N GLY A 151 -9.85 8.66 6.34
CA GLY A 151 -10.99 9.30 5.67
C GLY A 151 -12.32 8.99 6.37
N PRO A 152 -13.45 9.45 5.81
CA PRO A 152 -14.77 9.15 6.36
C PRO A 152 -15.00 7.62 6.47
N ALA A 153 -15.37 7.15 7.66
CA ALA A 153 -15.43 5.71 7.96
C ALA A 153 -16.30 4.92 6.98
N LEU A 154 -17.47 5.46 6.60
CA LEU A 154 -18.39 4.79 5.66
C LEU A 154 -17.76 4.57 4.29
N ASP A 155 -17.11 5.60 3.75
CA ASP A 155 -16.47 5.53 2.43
C ASP A 155 -15.26 4.60 2.46
N GLN A 156 -14.49 4.63 3.56
CA GLN A 156 -13.38 3.71 3.76
C GLN A 156 -13.85 2.26 3.83
N LEU A 157 -14.85 1.92 4.66
CA LEU A 157 -15.34 0.54 4.80
C LEU A 157 -15.98 0.00 3.51
N ARG A 158 -16.76 0.82 2.79
CA ARG A 158 -17.27 0.46 1.46
C ARG A 158 -16.17 0.11 0.46
N GLY A 159 -15.01 0.75 0.63
CA GLY A 159 -13.82 0.52 -0.16
C GLY A 159 -13.05 -0.73 0.21
N MET A 160 -13.40 -1.46 1.27
CA MET A 160 -12.61 -2.60 1.76
C MET A 160 -13.37 -3.92 1.60
N ASP A 161 -12.61 -5.01 1.47
CA ASP A 161 -13.10 -6.38 1.53
C ASP A 161 -12.20 -7.17 2.50
N PHE A 162 -12.78 -7.58 3.63
CA PHE A 162 -12.15 -8.44 4.63
C PHE A 162 -13.24 -9.10 5.51
N ALA A 163 -12.84 -10.02 6.38
CA ALA A 163 -13.70 -10.65 7.36
C ALA A 163 -13.11 -10.47 8.76
N ALA A 164 -13.66 -9.56 9.56
CA ALA A 164 -13.25 -9.30 10.93
C ALA A 164 -13.82 -10.34 11.88
N ASN A 165 -12.97 -10.86 12.77
CA ASN A 165 -13.35 -11.75 13.86
C ASN A 165 -13.85 -10.97 15.08
N ALA A 166 -13.43 -9.71 15.23
CA ALA A 166 -13.92 -8.83 16.27
C ALA A 166 -14.04 -7.39 15.78
N TRP A 167 -14.94 -6.63 16.41
CA TRP A 167 -15.16 -5.21 16.16
C TRP A 167 -15.17 -4.39 17.44
N PHE A 168 -14.35 -3.34 17.48
CA PHE A 168 -14.46 -2.26 18.45
C PHE A 168 -15.27 -1.13 17.81
N LEU A 169 -16.51 -0.95 18.24
CA LEU A 169 -17.35 0.15 17.76
C LEU A 169 -17.13 1.36 18.68
N ASP A 170 -16.09 2.14 18.37
CA ASP A 170 -15.58 3.22 19.23
C ASP A 170 -15.66 4.61 18.56
N GLY A 171 -16.88 5.10 18.38
CA GLY A 171 -17.12 6.50 18.01
C GLY A 171 -17.24 7.41 19.22
N PHE A 172 -17.19 8.73 19.01
CA PHE A 172 -17.80 9.68 19.95
C PHE A 172 -19.27 9.33 20.20
N ALA A 173 -19.82 9.82 21.33
CA ALA A 173 -21.15 9.43 21.79
C ALA A 173 -22.19 9.54 20.65
N PRO A 174 -23.16 8.62 20.51
CA PRO A 174 -24.09 8.64 19.38
C PRO A 174 -24.91 9.91 19.20
N SER A 175 -25.13 10.66 20.28
CA SER A 175 -25.78 11.98 20.24
C SER A 175 -24.89 13.09 19.66
N ARG A 176 -23.58 12.86 19.55
CA ARG A 176 -22.54 13.81 19.14
C ARG A 176 -21.93 13.47 17.78
N ASN A 177 -22.03 12.22 17.34
CA ASN A 177 -21.51 11.77 16.04
C ASN A 177 -22.48 10.77 15.39
N THR A 178 -23.63 11.23 14.91
CA THR A 178 -24.68 10.37 14.35
C THR A 178 -24.22 9.55 13.15
N ASP A 179 -23.27 10.06 12.37
CA ASP A 179 -22.78 9.42 11.15
C ASP A 179 -22.04 8.11 11.47
N MET A 180 -21.28 8.08 12.57
CA MET A 180 -20.58 6.90 13.08
C MET A 180 -21.52 5.79 13.57
N TRP A 181 -22.79 6.10 13.82
CA TRP A 181 -23.79 5.13 14.31
C TRP A 181 -24.94 4.94 13.31
N SER A 182 -24.73 5.39 12.08
CA SER A 182 -25.72 5.34 11.01
C SER A 182 -25.95 3.90 10.53
N LEU A 183 -27.17 3.62 10.07
CA LEU A 183 -27.52 2.32 9.47
C LEU A 183 -26.57 1.94 8.32
N PRO A 184 -26.21 2.83 7.37
CA PRO A 184 -25.26 2.49 6.31
C PRO A 184 -23.90 2.04 6.82
N LEU A 185 -23.36 2.66 7.88
CA LEU A 185 -22.06 2.26 8.44
C LEU A 185 -22.15 0.90 9.14
N LEU A 186 -23.17 0.70 9.99
CA LEU A 186 -23.35 -0.56 10.70
C LEU A 186 -23.68 -1.72 9.73
N ALA A 187 -24.28 -1.44 8.58
CA ALA A 187 -24.43 -2.43 7.50
C ALA A 187 -23.09 -2.86 6.91
N GLU A 188 -22.11 -1.96 6.77
CA GLU A 188 -20.75 -2.32 6.37
C GLU A 188 -20.03 -3.15 7.45
N VAL A 189 -20.25 -2.85 8.73
CA VAL A 189 -19.76 -3.69 9.85
C VAL A 189 -20.30 -5.12 9.72
N ALA A 190 -21.60 -5.28 9.44
CA ALA A 190 -22.20 -6.60 9.20
C ALA A 190 -21.57 -7.30 7.97
N ARG A 191 -21.43 -6.58 6.84
CA ARG A 191 -20.86 -7.10 5.59
C ARG A 191 -19.43 -7.60 5.78
N LEU A 192 -18.65 -6.90 6.59
CA LEU A 192 -17.23 -7.15 6.84
C LEU A 192 -17.00 -8.05 8.07
N SER A 193 -18.04 -8.61 8.68
CA SER A 193 -17.93 -9.52 9.82
C SER A 193 -17.78 -10.97 9.37
N ALA A 194 -16.80 -11.66 9.93
CA ALA A 194 -16.70 -13.12 9.82
C ALA A 194 -17.84 -13.80 10.60
N PRO A 195 -18.25 -15.03 10.23
CA PRO A 195 -19.19 -15.80 11.03
C PRO A 195 -18.66 -16.00 12.46
N GLY A 196 -19.53 -15.75 13.44
CA GLY A 196 -19.20 -15.75 14.86
C GLY A 196 -18.45 -14.49 15.34
N ALA A 197 -18.33 -13.44 14.52
CA ALA A 197 -17.63 -12.23 14.93
C ALA A 197 -18.31 -11.55 16.12
N ARG A 198 -17.50 -11.05 17.06
CA ARG A 198 -17.97 -10.33 18.25
C ARG A 198 -17.73 -8.83 18.10
N ALA A 199 -18.76 -8.02 18.28
CA ALA A 199 -18.65 -6.58 18.33
C ALA A 199 -18.92 -6.07 19.75
N ALA A 200 -18.14 -5.10 20.22
CA ALA A 200 -18.31 -4.50 21.53
C ALA A 200 -18.32 -2.97 21.45
N THR A 201 -19.10 -2.34 22.34
CA THR A 201 -19.16 -0.89 22.46
C THR A 201 -19.56 -0.42 23.85
N TYR A 202 -19.04 0.72 24.27
CA TYR A 202 -19.44 1.39 25.50
C TYR A 202 -20.88 1.93 25.43
N SER A 203 -21.41 2.15 24.21
CA SER A 203 -22.70 2.78 24.01
C SER A 203 -23.86 1.81 24.23
N VAL A 204 -24.86 2.22 25.02
CA VAL A 204 -26.11 1.48 25.23
C VAL A 204 -27.33 2.17 24.61
N ALA A 205 -27.09 3.12 23.71
CA ALA A 205 -28.15 3.88 23.06
C ALA A 205 -29.15 2.95 22.35
N GLY A 206 -30.44 3.14 22.63
CA GLY A 206 -31.48 2.24 22.15
C GLY A 206 -31.56 2.12 20.63
N HIS A 207 -31.20 3.18 19.88
CA HIS A 207 -31.17 3.11 18.41
C HIS A 207 -30.03 2.22 17.90
N VAL A 208 -28.82 2.30 18.48
CA VAL A 208 -27.67 1.44 18.11
C VAL A 208 -28.04 -0.02 18.28
N ARG A 209 -28.60 -0.38 19.43
CA ARG A 209 -29.08 -1.75 19.71
C ARG A 209 -30.10 -2.24 18.69
N ARG A 210 -31.11 -1.42 18.39
CA ARG A 210 -32.15 -1.78 17.41
C ARG A 210 -31.59 -1.91 16.00
N THR A 211 -30.65 -1.05 15.62
CA THR A 211 -29.99 -1.11 14.30
C THR A 211 -29.16 -2.39 14.16
N LEU A 212 -28.32 -2.72 15.14
CA LEU A 212 -27.53 -3.96 15.14
C LEU A 212 -28.43 -5.20 15.08
N ALA A 213 -29.46 -5.27 15.93
CA ALA A 213 -30.42 -6.36 15.91
C ALA A 213 -31.19 -6.45 14.58
N GLY A 214 -31.60 -5.31 14.02
CA GLY A 214 -32.29 -5.24 12.72
C GLY A 214 -31.42 -5.65 11.54
N LEU A 215 -30.09 -5.54 11.67
CA LEU A 215 -29.11 -6.04 10.69
C LEU A 215 -28.83 -7.54 10.83
N GLY A 216 -29.26 -8.16 11.93
CA GLY A 216 -29.12 -9.60 12.18
C GLY A 216 -28.09 -9.98 13.24
N PHE A 217 -27.53 -9.02 13.99
CA PHE A 217 -26.70 -9.35 15.15
C PHE A 217 -27.54 -9.84 16.33
N GLU A 218 -27.01 -10.81 17.07
CA GLU A 218 -27.50 -11.18 18.39
C GLU A 218 -26.91 -10.20 19.41
N VAL A 219 -27.74 -9.37 20.05
CA VAL A 219 -27.27 -8.26 20.89
C VAL A 219 -27.56 -8.49 22.37
N TYR A 220 -26.54 -8.32 23.20
CA TYR A 220 -26.57 -8.53 24.65
C TYR A 220 -26.21 -7.25 25.39
N ARG A 221 -26.81 -7.06 26.57
CA ARG A 221 -26.39 -6.04 27.53
C ARG A 221 -25.53 -6.71 28.59
N GLN A 222 -24.39 -6.10 28.89
CA GLN A 222 -23.45 -6.58 29.91
C GLN A 222 -23.11 -5.45 30.88
N PRO A 223 -22.56 -5.75 32.07
CA PRO A 223 -22.07 -4.73 32.99
C PRO A 223 -21.07 -3.79 32.30
N GLY A 224 -21.25 -2.48 32.50
CA GLY A 224 -20.34 -1.46 31.97
C GLY A 224 -19.07 -1.29 32.81
N PHE A 225 -18.28 -0.27 32.48
CA PHE A 225 -17.06 0.09 33.20
C PHE A 225 -17.21 1.43 33.94
N GLY A 226 -16.62 1.53 35.14
CA GLY A 226 -16.62 2.75 35.95
C GLY A 226 -18.04 3.23 36.26
N THR A 227 -18.34 4.47 35.91
CA THR A 227 -19.66 5.08 36.12
C THR A 227 -20.75 4.61 35.14
N LYS A 228 -20.38 3.96 34.02
CA LYS A 228 -21.34 3.42 33.04
C LYS A 228 -21.89 2.07 33.53
N ARG A 229 -23.21 1.98 33.69
CA ARG A 229 -23.89 0.78 34.23
C ARG A 229 -23.87 -0.42 33.29
N GLU A 230 -23.99 -0.18 31.99
CA GLU A 230 -24.14 -1.22 30.98
C GLU A 230 -23.24 -0.92 29.77
N ARG A 231 -22.87 -1.96 29.01
CA ARG A 231 -22.27 -1.91 27.67
C ARG A 231 -23.03 -2.83 26.72
N LEU A 232 -22.80 -2.71 25.41
CA LEU A 232 -23.35 -3.65 24.43
C LEU A 232 -22.29 -4.58 23.87
N GLU A 233 -22.68 -5.85 23.74
CA GLU A 233 -21.95 -6.88 23.02
C GLU A 233 -22.89 -7.44 21.94
N ALA A 234 -22.34 -7.77 20.78
CA ALA A 234 -23.11 -8.30 19.66
C ALA A 234 -22.36 -9.43 18.96
N ILE A 235 -23.07 -10.46 18.55
CA ILE A 235 -22.50 -11.61 17.82
C ILE A 235 -23.12 -11.65 16.43
N TRP A 236 -22.27 -11.72 15.41
CA TRP A 236 -22.69 -11.94 14.03
C TRP A 236 -22.77 -13.45 13.77
N PRO A 237 -23.96 -14.06 13.65
CA PRO A 237 -24.03 -15.48 13.33
C PRO A 237 -23.43 -15.75 11.94
N GLY A 238 -23.86 -14.97 10.94
CA GLY A 238 -23.37 -15.03 9.56
C GLY A 238 -23.56 -16.40 8.88
N PRO A 239 -23.45 -16.47 7.54
CA PRO A 239 -23.39 -17.75 6.86
C PRO A 239 -22.05 -18.43 7.16
N ALA A 240 -22.06 -19.71 7.55
CA ALA A 240 -20.83 -20.47 7.71
C ALA A 240 -19.98 -20.41 6.42
N SER A 241 -18.69 -20.11 6.56
CA SER A 241 -17.74 -20.05 5.45
C SER A 241 -16.46 -20.74 5.86
N SER A 242 -15.94 -21.61 4.99
CA SER A 242 -14.61 -22.18 5.17
C SER A 242 -13.58 -21.26 4.51
N ALA A 243 -12.71 -20.66 5.33
CA ALA A 243 -11.53 -20.00 4.81
C ALA A 243 -10.61 -21.03 4.13
N PRO A 244 -9.98 -20.69 2.99
CA PRO A 244 -8.97 -21.56 2.41
C PRO A 244 -7.82 -21.76 3.40
N PRO A 245 -7.14 -22.91 3.38
CA PRO A 245 -5.97 -23.13 4.22
C PRO A 245 -4.89 -22.12 3.86
N ARG A 246 -4.22 -21.57 4.88
CA ARG A 246 -3.11 -20.65 4.70
C ARG A 246 -1.94 -21.38 4.02
N PRO A 247 -1.37 -20.84 2.94
CA PRO A 247 -0.19 -21.44 2.31
C PRO A 247 1.01 -21.40 3.26
N LYS A 248 1.85 -22.44 3.22
CA LYS A 248 3.09 -22.57 3.99
C LYS A 248 4.32 -22.28 3.14
N SER A 249 4.18 -22.39 1.82
CA SER A 249 5.25 -22.16 0.84
C SER A 249 4.71 -21.51 -0.43
N ALA A 250 5.58 -20.79 -1.14
CA ALA A 250 5.24 -20.19 -2.43
C ALA A 250 6.40 -20.28 -3.44
N LEU A 251 6.11 -20.67 -4.69
CA LEU A 251 7.03 -20.50 -5.82
C LEU A 251 7.01 -19.04 -6.28
N ILE A 252 8.18 -18.45 -6.48
CA ILE A 252 8.33 -17.08 -7.01
C ILE A 252 9.15 -17.14 -8.29
N ILE A 253 8.52 -16.85 -9.43
CA ILE A 253 9.17 -16.95 -10.74
C ILE A 253 9.65 -15.56 -11.17
N GLY A 254 10.95 -15.30 -10.99
CA GLY A 254 11.60 -14.02 -11.29
C GLY A 254 12.11 -13.28 -10.05
N GLY A 255 13.39 -12.90 -10.06
CA GLY A 255 14.15 -12.28 -8.97
C GLY A 255 14.24 -10.76 -9.00
N GLY A 256 13.60 -10.10 -9.96
CA GLY A 256 13.49 -8.64 -9.99
C GLY A 256 12.65 -8.09 -8.83
N ILE A 257 12.41 -6.78 -8.82
CA ILE A 257 11.72 -6.08 -7.71
C ILE A 257 10.34 -6.66 -7.35
N ALA A 258 9.60 -7.17 -8.34
CA ALA A 258 8.32 -7.85 -8.12
C ALA A 258 8.49 -9.11 -7.24
N GLY A 259 9.40 -10.01 -7.62
CA GLY A 259 9.64 -11.23 -6.87
C GLY A 259 10.30 -10.99 -5.52
N ALA A 260 11.24 -10.04 -5.45
CA ALA A 260 11.86 -9.65 -4.18
C ALA A 260 10.84 -9.08 -3.19
N ALA A 261 9.94 -8.19 -3.64
CA ALA A 261 8.85 -7.69 -2.81
C ALA A 261 7.88 -8.80 -2.36
N ALA A 262 7.58 -9.76 -3.24
CA ALA A 262 6.75 -10.92 -2.89
C ALA A 262 7.42 -11.78 -1.82
N CYS A 263 8.72 -12.06 -1.93
CA CYS A 263 9.49 -12.78 -0.90
C CYS A 263 9.39 -12.07 0.46
N HIS A 264 9.53 -10.75 0.49
CA HIS A 264 9.42 -9.96 1.71
C HIS A 264 8.03 -10.08 2.36
N ALA A 265 6.97 -9.91 1.56
CA ALA A 265 5.59 -10.02 2.03
C ALA A 265 5.22 -11.43 2.54
N LEU A 266 5.78 -12.48 1.93
CA LEU A 266 5.65 -13.87 2.38
C LEU A 266 6.41 -14.12 3.68
N ALA A 267 7.63 -13.59 3.81
CA ALA A 267 8.47 -13.74 4.99
C ALA A 267 7.81 -13.18 6.25
N ARG A 268 7.15 -12.01 6.15
CA ARG A 268 6.35 -11.41 7.24
C ARG A 268 5.25 -12.33 7.75
N ARG A 269 4.81 -13.26 6.89
CA ARG A 269 3.79 -14.27 7.19
C ARG A 269 4.38 -15.64 7.48
N GLN A 270 5.70 -15.76 7.65
CA GLN A 270 6.38 -17.03 7.87
C GLN A 270 6.08 -18.07 6.77
N ILE A 271 5.82 -17.60 5.55
CA ILE A 271 5.61 -18.44 4.36
C ILE A 271 6.95 -18.56 3.65
N THR A 272 7.36 -19.79 3.35
CA THR A 272 8.67 -20.06 2.74
C THR A 272 8.66 -19.69 1.24
N PRO A 273 9.45 -18.69 0.80
CA PRO A 273 9.55 -18.36 -0.62
C PRO A 273 10.61 -19.24 -1.30
N HIS A 274 10.24 -19.91 -2.38
CA HIS A 274 11.16 -20.56 -3.32
C HIS A 274 11.36 -19.64 -4.52
N LEU A 275 12.42 -18.84 -4.49
CA LEU A 275 12.72 -17.87 -5.54
C LEU A 275 13.51 -18.55 -6.67
N ILE A 276 12.91 -18.61 -7.86
CA ILE A 276 13.50 -19.22 -9.03
C ILE A 276 13.73 -18.15 -10.10
N ASP A 277 14.99 -17.91 -10.42
CA ASP A 277 15.44 -17.06 -11.52
C ASP A 277 16.80 -17.56 -11.99
N ALA A 278 17.06 -17.56 -13.30
CA ALA A 278 18.36 -17.95 -13.81
C ALA A 278 19.45 -16.92 -13.47
N ASP A 279 19.05 -15.68 -13.19
CA ASP A 279 19.90 -14.66 -12.63
C ASP A 279 19.90 -14.75 -11.09
N PRO A 280 21.02 -15.18 -10.46
CA PRO A 280 21.08 -15.36 -9.01
C PRO A 280 20.84 -14.07 -8.22
N CYS A 281 21.08 -12.91 -8.83
CA CYS A 281 20.98 -11.60 -8.19
C CYS A 281 19.71 -10.82 -8.61
N GLY A 282 18.98 -11.25 -9.64
CA GLY A 282 17.77 -10.58 -10.14
C GLY A 282 18.00 -9.20 -10.78
N GLN A 283 19.25 -8.88 -11.12
CA GLN A 283 19.74 -7.55 -11.51
C GLN A 283 20.21 -7.45 -12.97
N THR A 284 20.06 -8.49 -13.77
CA THR A 284 20.48 -8.50 -15.18
C THR A 284 19.42 -7.89 -16.11
N LYS A 285 18.17 -7.72 -15.67
CA LYS A 285 17.04 -7.23 -16.49
C LYS A 285 16.48 -5.88 -16.00
N ALA A 286 15.19 -5.62 -16.10
CA ALA A 286 14.61 -4.28 -15.89
C ALA A 286 14.88 -3.68 -14.48
N SER A 287 15.03 -4.52 -13.45
CA SER A 287 15.32 -4.10 -12.08
C SER A 287 16.81 -3.83 -11.80
N GLY A 288 17.67 -3.96 -12.81
CA GLY A 288 19.12 -3.87 -12.67
C GLY A 288 19.75 -2.50 -12.87
N ASN A 289 18.98 -1.42 -12.83
CA ASN A 289 19.57 -0.09 -12.95
C ASN A 289 20.39 0.23 -11.69
N PRO A 290 21.46 1.04 -11.78
CA PRO A 290 22.31 1.34 -10.62
C PRO A 290 21.56 2.02 -9.46
N ALA A 291 20.57 2.85 -9.78
CA ALA A 291 19.63 3.40 -8.82
C ALA A 291 18.24 3.54 -9.46
N ALA A 292 17.20 3.44 -8.62
CA ALA A 292 15.82 3.65 -8.99
C ALA A 292 15.25 4.86 -8.24
N LEU A 293 14.67 5.81 -8.97
CA LEU A 293 14.01 6.97 -8.38
C LEU A 293 12.70 6.55 -7.70
N ILE A 294 12.56 6.89 -6.42
CA ILE A 294 11.34 6.73 -5.63
C ILE A 294 10.72 8.11 -5.43
N MET A 295 9.58 8.32 -6.09
CA MET A 295 8.74 9.52 -5.94
C MET A 295 7.27 9.15 -6.18
N PRO A 296 6.31 9.93 -5.67
CA PRO A 296 4.91 9.68 -5.96
C PRO A 296 4.58 10.11 -7.39
N ARG A 297 3.51 9.54 -7.94
CA ARG A 297 2.79 10.14 -9.07
C ARG A 297 1.53 10.79 -8.51
N LEU A 298 1.53 12.12 -8.44
CA LEU A 298 0.41 12.89 -7.92
C LEU A 298 -0.38 13.52 -9.08
N ASP A 299 -1.69 13.34 -9.05
CA ASP A 299 -2.64 13.88 -10.04
C ASP A 299 -3.63 14.84 -9.35
N ARG A 300 -4.28 15.72 -10.12
CA ARG A 300 -5.23 16.74 -9.61
C ARG A 300 -6.55 16.14 -9.07
N GLY A 301 -6.87 14.89 -9.39
CA GLY A 301 -8.15 14.27 -9.04
C GLY A 301 -7.99 13.13 -8.03
N ASP A 302 -9.05 12.81 -7.32
CA ASP A 302 -9.13 11.61 -6.48
C ASP A 302 -9.55 10.38 -7.32
N THR A 303 -8.76 10.08 -8.35
CA THR A 303 -8.95 8.88 -9.17
C THR A 303 -8.41 7.65 -8.46
N ARG A 304 -8.88 6.45 -8.80
CA ARG A 304 -8.30 5.20 -8.29
C ARG A 304 -6.80 5.09 -8.60
N GLU A 305 -6.36 5.59 -9.75
CA GLU A 305 -4.94 5.62 -10.12
C GLU A 305 -4.15 6.54 -9.18
N ALA A 306 -4.65 7.74 -8.88
CA ALA A 306 -4.03 8.67 -7.94
C ALA A 306 -3.96 8.09 -6.51
N ARG A 307 -5.05 7.47 -6.04
CA ARG A 307 -5.10 6.79 -4.74
C ARG A 307 -4.07 5.66 -4.66
N PHE A 308 -3.97 4.85 -5.73
CA PHE A 308 -2.99 3.78 -5.82
C PHE A 308 -1.54 4.28 -5.72
N PHE A 309 -1.15 5.24 -6.56
CA PHE A 309 0.24 5.72 -6.56
C PHE A 309 0.63 6.46 -5.28
N ARG A 310 -0.31 7.18 -4.64
CA ARG A 310 -0.11 7.80 -3.33
C ARG A 310 0.15 6.73 -2.25
N ALA A 311 -0.74 5.74 -2.13
CA ALA A 311 -0.60 4.69 -1.12
C ALA A 311 0.67 3.85 -1.35
N ALA A 312 0.96 3.49 -2.60
CA ALA A 312 2.17 2.75 -2.97
C ALA A 312 3.45 3.52 -2.59
N TYR A 313 3.48 4.84 -2.82
CA TYR A 313 4.62 5.67 -2.45
C TYR A 313 4.85 5.71 -0.93
N VAL A 314 3.80 5.95 -0.13
CA VAL A 314 3.90 5.96 1.33
C VAL A 314 4.43 4.63 1.85
N GLN A 315 3.96 3.51 1.28
CA GLN A 315 4.41 2.17 1.65
C GLN A 315 5.86 1.88 1.25
N ALA A 316 6.24 2.26 0.03
CA ALA A 316 7.59 2.04 -0.47
C ALA A 316 8.63 2.80 0.36
N VAL A 317 8.40 4.09 0.62
CA VAL A 317 9.29 4.91 1.46
C VAL A 317 9.45 4.31 2.84
N ARG A 318 8.35 3.94 3.52
CA ARG A 318 8.40 3.33 4.85
C ARG A 318 9.21 2.04 4.86
N LEU A 319 8.95 1.15 3.90
CA LEU A 319 9.69 -0.11 3.79
C LEU A 319 11.18 0.15 3.55
N TYR A 320 11.52 1.00 2.60
CA TYR A 320 12.92 1.20 2.21
C TYR A 320 13.73 1.94 3.28
N GLN A 321 13.14 2.92 3.96
CA GLN A 321 13.78 3.55 5.13
C GLN A 321 14.06 2.52 6.23
N SER A 322 13.17 1.54 6.45
CA SER A 322 13.40 0.49 7.46
C SER A 322 14.55 -0.47 7.10
N LEU A 323 15.00 -0.49 5.84
CA LEU A 323 16.13 -1.29 5.37
C LEU A 323 17.48 -0.56 5.46
N GLY A 324 17.47 0.72 5.85
CA GLY A 324 18.68 1.54 6.02
C GLY A 324 19.13 2.30 4.77
N GLU A 325 20.02 3.26 4.99
CA GLU A 325 20.48 4.20 3.94
C GLU A 325 21.24 3.52 2.79
N ASP A 326 21.87 2.38 3.06
CA ASP A 326 22.55 1.56 2.05
C ASP A 326 21.60 1.00 1.00
N ALA A 327 20.32 0.77 1.35
CA ALA A 327 19.29 0.30 0.43
C ALA A 327 18.49 1.45 -0.19
N PHE A 328 18.37 2.57 0.54
CA PHE A 328 17.60 3.73 0.10
C PHE A 328 18.07 5.03 0.74
N ALA A 329 18.52 5.97 -0.09
CA ALA A 329 18.86 7.32 0.34
C ALA A 329 17.69 8.29 0.09
N ALA A 330 17.19 8.92 1.15
CA ALA A 330 16.16 9.96 1.07
C ALA A 330 16.77 11.31 0.65
N THR A 331 17.21 11.40 -0.61
CA THR A 331 17.86 12.61 -1.17
C THR A 331 16.92 13.81 -1.34
N GLY A 332 15.61 13.58 -1.20
CA GLY A 332 14.59 14.46 -1.75
C GLY A 332 14.53 14.38 -3.27
N VAL A 333 13.37 14.76 -3.83
CA VAL A 333 13.17 14.85 -5.28
C VAL A 333 12.52 16.19 -5.63
N VAL A 334 13.18 16.97 -6.47
CA VAL A 334 12.66 18.21 -7.05
C VAL A 334 11.92 17.87 -8.34
N GLU A 335 10.59 17.87 -8.30
CA GLU A 335 9.74 17.72 -9.49
C GLU A 335 9.58 19.09 -10.16
N ARG A 336 10.01 19.19 -11.42
CA ARG A 336 9.91 20.40 -12.26
C ARG A 336 8.95 20.16 -13.41
N PRO A 337 8.23 21.19 -13.88
CA PRO A 337 7.32 21.02 -15.00
C PRO A 337 8.09 20.84 -16.32
N GLU A 338 7.68 19.89 -17.16
CA GLU A 338 8.20 19.75 -18.53
C GLU A 338 7.50 20.72 -19.50
N ASP A 339 6.19 20.91 -19.31
CA ASP A 339 5.35 21.75 -20.15
C ASP A 339 4.32 22.56 -19.31
N GLY A 340 3.52 23.40 -19.98
CA GLY A 340 2.51 24.22 -19.31
C GLY A 340 1.40 23.41 -18.62
N ARG A 341 1.12 22.17 -19.06
CA ARG A 341 0.13 21.30 -18.40
C ARG A 341 0.70 20.77 -17.09
N ASP A 342 1.96 20.38 -17.07
CA ASP A 342 2.65 20.01 -15.85
C ASP A 342 2.73 21.19 -14.89
N GLN A 343 3.08 22.39 -15.36
CA GLN A 343 3.12 23.58 -14.51
C GLN A 343 1.77 23.85 -13.83
N ALA A 344 0.66 23.77 -14.58
CA ALA A 344 -0.68 23.93 -14.01
C ALA A 344 -1.03 22.82 -13.01
N ARG A 345 -0.60 21.57 -13.24
CA ARG A 345 -0.78 20.45 -12.31
C ARG A 345 0.01 20.65 -11.03
N LEU A 346 1.27 21.06 -11.12
CA LEU A 346 2.14 21.27 -9.95
C LEU A 346 1.68 22.46 -9.10
N ALA A 347 1.26 23.56 -9.72
CA ALA A 347 0.67 24.68 -9.01
C ALA A 347 -0.59 24.29 -8.22
N ASP A 348 -1.50 23.54 -8.86
CA ASP A 348 -2.71 23.01 -8.22
C ASP A 348 -2.42 22.04 -7.06
N LEU A 349 -1.36 21.24 -7.17
CA LEU A 349 -0.89 20.36 -6.09
C LEU A 349 -0.21 21.16 -4.96
N ALA A 350 0.47 22.26 -5.26
CA ALA A 350 1.07 23.14 -4.25
C ALA A 350 -0.02 23.85 -3.41
N GLU A 351 -1.10 24.30 -4.05
CA GLU A 351 -2.23 24.97 -3.39
C GLU A 351 -3.10 24.00 -2.59
N ASN A 352 -3.26 22.76 -3.06
CA ASN A 352 -4.07 21.73 -2.42
C ASN A 352 -3.34 20.37 -2.40
N PRO A 353 -2.38 20.20 -1.47
CA PRO A 353 -1.48 19.05 -1.46
C PRO A 353 -2.18 17.78 -0.98
N PRO A 354 -1.89 16.61 -1.58
CA PRO A 354 -2.40 15.31 -1.12
C PRO A 354 -1.50 14.63 -0.07
N LEU A 355 -0.41 15.29 0.32
CA LEU A 355 0.60 14.82 1.27
C LEU A 355 0.95 15.96 2.25
N PRO A 356 1.40 15.66 3.48
CA PRO A 356 1.68 16.70 4.47
C PRO A 356 2.94 17.50 4.12
N PRO A 357 3.13 18.70 4.71
CA PRO A 357 4.28 19.58 4.45
C PRO A 357 5.65 18.95 4.69
N ASP A 358 5.76 17.97 5.60
CA ASP A 358 7.03 17.25 5.82
C ASP A 358 7.36 16.27 4.70
N TRP A 359 6.41 16.00 3.80
CA TRP A 359 6.56 15.13 2.63
C TRP A 359 6.58 15.91 1.32
N LEU A 360 5.79 16.98 1.21
CA LEU A 360 5.59 17.73 -0.03
C LEU A 360 5.54 19.25 0.25
N ILE A 361 6.44 19.99 -0.40
CA ILE A 361 6.49 21.46 -0.32
C ILE A 361 6.61 22.09 -1.72
N PRO A 362 6.28 23.37 -1.88
CA PRO A 362 6.66 24.14 -3.07
C PRO A 362 8.18 24.09 -3.31
N GLY A 363 8.56 23.93 -4.57
CA GLY A 363 9.95 23.86 -5.01
C GLY A 363 10.36 25.00 -5.94
N PRO A 364 11.63 25.01 -6.38
CA PRO A 364 12.11 25.98 -7.36
C PRO A 364 11.39 25.83 -8.71
N GLN A 365 11.41 26.88 -9.54
CA GLN A 365 10.90 26.87 -10.92
C GLN A 365 9.44 26.42 -11.05
N ALA A 366 8.57 26.86 -10.12
CA ALA A 366 7.15 26.44 -10.06
C ALA A 366 6.96 24.92 -9.94
N GLY A 367 7.94 24.23 -9.37
CA GLY A 367 7.92 22.80 -9.09
C GLY A 367 7.48 22.44 -7.68
N LEU A 368 7.70 21.19 -7.30
CA LEU A 368 7.46 20.64 -5.96
C LEU A 368 8.73 19.94 -5.46
N VAL A 369 8.89 19.86 -4.13
CA VAL A 369 9.92 19.02 -3.50
C VAL A 369 9.24 17.90 -2.72
N HIS A 370 9.50 16.66 -3.13
CA HIS A 370 9.13 15.44 -2.42
C HIS A 370 10.24 15.11 -1.43
N ARG A 371 10.11 15.55 -0.17
CA ARG A 371 11.17 15.50 0.86
C ARG A 371 11.58 14.07 1.21
N THR A 372 10.64 13.14 1.19
CA THR A 372 10.88 11.73 1.53
C THR A 372 11.21 10.86 0.31
N GLY A 373 11.19 11.46 -0.88
CA GLY A 373 11.58 10.77 -2.10
C GLY A 373 13.09 10.63 -2.17
N GLY A 374 13.57 9.76 -3.06
CA GLY A 374 15.01 9.54 -3.18
C GLY A 374 15.40 8.41 -4.10
N LEU A 375 16.54 7.79 -3.82
CA LEU A 375 17.12 6.74 -4.64
C LEU A 375 17.13 5.42 -3.88
N ALA A 376 16.49 4.40 -4.47
CA ALA A 376 16.68 3.02 -4.05
C ALA A 376 17.84 2.38 -4.83
N TYR A 377 18.65 1.58 -4.16
CA TYR A 377 19.83 0.91 -4.73
C TYR A 377 19.53 -0.58 -4.93
N PRO A 378 19.24 -1.04 -6.17
CA PRO A 378 18.74 -2.40 -6.39
C PRO A 378 19.70 -3.52 -5.96
N ASP A 379 21.00 -3.26 -6.01
CA ASP A 379 22.05 -4.19 -5.59
C ASP A 379 21.99 -4.53 -4.09
N ARG A 380 21.55 -3.58 -3.27
CA ARG A 380 21.34 -3.76 -1.83
C ARG A 380 19.89 -4.10 -1.49
N LEU A 381 18.96 -3.44 -2.17
CA LEU A 381 17.54 -3.56 -1.87
C LEU A 381 16.98 -4.94 -2.23
N LEU A 382 17.28 -5.46 -3.43
CA LEU A 382 16.70 -6.74 -3.86
C LEU A 382 17.13 -7.90 -2.95
N PRO A 383 18.43 -8.08 -2.61
CA PRO A 383 18.86 -9.09 -1.65
C PRO A 383 18.22 -8.92 -0.27
N ALA A 384 18.10 -7.68 0.23
CA ALA A 384 17.48 -7.42 1.54
C ALA A 384 16.02 -7.88 1.59
N LEU A 385 15.23 -7.57 0.55
CA LEU A 385 13.82 -7.98 0.44
C LEU A 385 13.64 -9.49 0.25
N SER A 386 14.62 -10.17 -0.37
CA SER A 386 14.55 -11.60 -0.66
C SER A 386 15.48 -12.44 0.21
N ARG A 387 15.88 -11.92 1.39
CA ARG A 387 16.83 -12.58 2.30
C ARG A 387 16.35 -13.92 2.85
N SER A 388 15.04 -14.09 2.98
CA SER A 388 14.41 -15.32 3.52
C SER A 388 14.14 -16.38 2.47
N ALA A 389 14.38 -16.08 1.18
CA ALA A 389 14.02 -16.97 0.10
C ALA A 389 15.04 -18.10 -0.08
N ILE A 390 14.55 -19.31 -0.32
CA ILE A 390 15.34 -20.41 -0.84
C ILE A 390 15.53 -20.13 -2.34
N ARG A 391 16.78 -19.92 -2.77
CA ARG A 391 17.10 -19.54 -4.15
C ARG A 391 17.43 -20.73 -5.04
N HIS A 392 16.89 -20.69 -6.25
CA HIS A 392 17.11 -21.66 -7.31
C HIS A 392 17.62 -20.92 -8.56
N PRO A 393 18.94 -20.85 -8.80
CA PRO A 393 19.54 -20.06 -9.87
C PRO A 393 19.42 -20.76 -11.24
N VAL A 394 18.18 -21.01 -11.69
CA VAL A 394 17.86 -21.86 -12.85
C VAL A 394 16.72 -21.29 -13.69
N HIS A 395 16.65 -21.72 -14.96
CA HIS A 395 15.53 -21.37 -15.83
C HIS A 395 14.32 -22.29 -15.59
N VAL A 396 13.15 -21.69 -15.41
CA VAL A 396 11.86 -22.41 -15.40
C VAL A 396 11.34 -22.54 -16.82
N ALA A 397 11.06 -23.77 -17.24
CA ALA A 397 10.48 -24.06 -18.54
C ALA A 397 8.95 -24.01 -18.49
N SER A 398 8.33 -24.66 -17.49
CA SER A 398 6.88 -24.75 -17.34
C SER A 398 6.45 -24.76 -15.86
N LEU A 399 5.15 -24.53 -15.64
CA LEU A 399 4.51 -24.58 -14.33
C LEU A 399 3.31 -25.53 -14.41
N GLU A 400 3.27 -26.49 -13.50
CA GLU A 400 2.21 -27.49 -13.43
C GLU A 400 1.46 -27.40 -12.10
N ALA A 401 0.13 -27.54 -12.18
CA ALA A 401 -0.73 -27.60 -11.01
C ALA A 401 -1.02 -29.06 -10.64
N SER A 402 -1.08 -29.32 -9.34
CA SER A 402 -1.39 -30.63 -8.77
C SER A 402 -2.32 -30.46 -7.56
N ALA A 403 -2.82 -31.57 -7.01
CA ALA A 403 -3.57 -31.55 -5.75
C ALA A 403 -2.73 -31.01 -4.57
N ALA A 404 -1.40 -31.10 -4.65
CA ALA A 404 -0.47 -30.64 -3.62
C ALA A 404 0.01 -29.19 -3.83
N GLY A 405 -0.52 -28.47 -4.82
CA GLY A 405 -0.09 -27.11 -5.17
C GLY A 405 0.63 -27.04 -6.52
N TRP A 406 1.65 -26.19 -6.61
CA TRP A 406 2.34 -25.82 -7.84
C TRP A 406 3.75 -26.41 -7.92
N THR A 407 4.13 -26.84 -9.12
CA THR A 407 5.45 -27.38 -9.43
C THR A 407 6.10 -26.57 -10.55
N ALA A 408 7.37 -26.17 -10.37
CA ALA A 408 8.20 -25.60 -11.42
C ALA A 408 9.10 -26.68 -12.02
N LEU A 409 9.14 -26.74 -13.36
CA LEU A 409 9.90 -27.75 -14.11
C LEU A 409 10.97 -27.11 -14.99
N ASP A 410 12.06 -27.83 -15.20
CA ASP A 410 13.06 -27.50 -16.24
C ASP A 410 12.62 -27.98 -17.63
N ALA A 411 13.47 -27.77 -18.64
CA ALA A 411 13.17 -28.12 -20.02
C ALA A 411 13.11 -29.64 -20.29
N GLN A 412 13.65 -30.45 -19.39
CA GLN A 412 13.63 -31.91 -19.44
C GLN A 412 12.45 -32.49 -18.65
N GLY A 413 11.66 -31.66 -17.98
CA GLY A 413 10.54 -32.07 -17.13
C GLY A 413 10.97 -32.47 -15.71
N ALA A 414 12.20 -32.17 -15.30
CA ALA A 414 12.65 -32.41 -13.93
C ALA A 414 12.11 -31.33 -12.98
N VAL A 415 11.78 -31.73 -11.75
CA VAL A 415 11.26 -30.84 -10.72
C VAL A 415 12.35 -29.93 -10.18
N LEU A 416 12.14 -28.62 -10.29
CA LEU A 416 12.99 -27.59 -9.71
C LEU A 416 12.59 -27.29 -8.27
N ALA A 417 11.29 -27.08 -8.03
CA ALA A 417 10.72 -26.84 -6.71
C ALA A 417 9.19 -27.05 -6.73
N GLN A 418 8.61 -27.23 -5.54
CA GLN A 418 7.17 -27.34 -5.32
C GLN A 418 6.75 -26.43 -4.16
N ALA A 419 5.53 -25.89 -4.22
CA ALA A 419 4.96 -25.09 -3.15
C ALA A 419 3.42 -25.05 -3.22
N ASP A 420 2.77 -24.57 -2.17
CA ASP A 420 1.30 -24.50 -2.09
C ASP A 420 0.71 -23.54 -3.13
N ILE A 421 1.39 -22.40 -3.36
CA ILE A 421 0.99 -21.37 -4.33
C ILE A 421 2.16 -20.99 -5.24
N CYS A 422 1.86 -20.30 -6.35
CA CYS A 422 2.85 -19.77 -7.27
C CYS A 422 2.57 -18.31 -7.63
N ILE A 423 3.59 -17.45 -7.55
CA ILE A 423 3.56 -16.06 -7.96
C ILE A 423 4.48 -15.89 -9.17
N VAL A 424 3.90 -15.55 -10.32
CA VAL A 424 4.67 -15.25 -11.53
C VAL A 424 5.04 -13.77 -11.55
N ALA A 425 6.34 -13.48 -11.43
CA ALA A 425 6.94 -12.15 -11.39
C ALA A 425 7.99 -11.97 -12.51
N ALA A 426 7.78 -12.63 -13.65
CA ALA A 426 8.80 -12.91 -14.66
C ALA A 426 9.08 -11.77 -15.68
N GLY A 427 8.78 -10.51 -15.34
CA GLY A 427 9.05 -9.36 -16.22
C GLY A 427 8.50 -9.56 -17.64
N PRO A 428 9.25 -9.25 -18.71
CA PRO A 428 8.84 -9.50 -20.10
C PRO A 428 8.41 -10.94 -20.41
N ASN A 429 8.88 -11.94 -19.66
CA ASN A 429 8.53 -13.35 -19.85
C ASN A 429 7.21 -13.74 -19.18
N LEU A 430 6.44 -12.79 -18.66
CA LEU A 430 5.18 -13.06 -17.95
C LEU A 430 4.21 -13.94 -18.75
N LEU A 431 4.09 -13.69 -20.06
CA LEU A 431 3.17 -14.42 -20.96
C LEU A 431 3.65 -15.84 -21.30
N LYS A 432 4.90 -16.21 -20.96
CA LYS A 432 5.36 -17.60 -21.08
C LYS A 432 4.57 -18.53 -20.15
N PHE A 433 4.18 -18.01 -18.98
CA PHE A 433 3.57 -18.81 -17.91
C PHE A 433 2.06 -18.57 -17.78
N LEU A 434 1.57 -17.45 -18.32
CA LEU A 434 0.23 -16.94 -18.13
C LEU A 434 -0.46 -16.65 -19.45
N SER A 435 -1.71 -17.04 -19.57
CA SER A 435 -2.62 -16.56 -20.59
C SER A 435 -3.46 -15.42 -20.00
N LEU A 436 -3.30 -14.21 -20.52
CA LEU A 436 -4.00 -13.01 -20.06
C LEU A 436 -4.81 -12.42 -21.21
N ASP A 437 -6.05 -12.02 -20.94
CA ASP A 437 -6.88 -11.26 -21.90
C ASP A 437 -6.56 -9.76 -21.83
N LEU A 438 -5.27 -9.43 -21.94
CA LEU A 438 -4.73 -8.08 -21.81
C LEU A 438 -3.54 -7.90 -22.76
N THR A 439 -3.49 -6.75 -23.43
CA THR A 439 -2.34 -6.37 -24.24
C THR A 439 -1.21 -5.88 -23.35
N LEU A 440 -0.07 -6.59 -23.43
CA LEU A 440 1.18 -6.17 -22.81
C LEU A 440 2.11 -5.58 -23.86
N GLU A 441 2.83 -4.54 -23.47
CA GLU A 441 3.74 -3.80 -24.33
C GLU A 441 5.14 -3.77 -23.72
N GLY A 442 6.15 -4.07 -24.54
CA GLY A 442 7.55 -3.84 -24.21
C GLY A 442 7.94 -2.40 -24.44
N ARG A 443 8.68 -1.81 -23.49
CA ARG A 443 9.22 -0.46 -23.57
C ARG A 443 10.71 -0.47 -23.26
N ALA A 444 11.53 -0.41 -24.31
CA ALA A 444 12.96 -0.30 -24.18
C ALA A 444 13.34 1.08 -23.62
N GLY A 445 14.34 1.12 -22.75
CA GLY A 445 14.88 2.38 -22.27
C GLY A 445 16.32 2.28 -21.83
N GLN A 446 17.05 3.34 -22.14
CA GLN A 446 18.43 3.54 -21.76
C GLN A 446 18.55 4.64 -20.70
N ILE A 447 19.24 4.33 -19.62
CA ILE A 447 19.78 5.33 -18.68
C ILE A 447 21.23 5.63 -19.04
N SER A 448 21.71 6.79 -18.61
CA SER A 448 23.07 7.28 -18.83
C SER A 448 23.70 7.67 -17.50
N LEU A 449 24.98 7.39 -17.33
CA LEU A 449 25.80 7.85 -16.22
C LEU A 449 27.01 8.57 -16.81
N ALA A 450 27.18 9.84 -16.49
CA ALA A 450 28.23 10.66 -17.08
C ALA A 450 28.84 11.63 -16.05
N PRO A 451 30.12 12.00 -16.20
CA PRO A 451 30.70 13.09 -15.43
C PRO A 451 29.93 14.40 -15.64
N LEU A 452 29.83 15.18 -14.57
CA LEU A 452 29.26 16.52 -14.59
C LEU A 452 30.35 17.51 -14.19
N THR A 453 30.62 18.50 -15.04
CA THR A 453 31.56 19.57 -14.67
C THR A 453 30.98 20.37 -13.51
N GLY A 454 31.68 20.54 -12.38
CA GLY A 454 31.18 21.27 -11.20
C GLY A 454 30.36 20.42 -10.22
N ALA A 455 29.59 21.06 -9.33
CA ALA A 455 28.87 20.36 -8.27
C ALA A 455 27.69 19.52 -8.78
N LEU A 456 27.53 18.32 -8.22
CA LEU A 456 26.35 17.47 -8.40
C LEU A 456 25.15 18.04 -7.64
N PRO A 457 23.91 17.73 -8.04
CA PRO A 457 22.73 18.18 -7.31
C PRO A 457 22.57 17.39 -6.00
N ASP A 458 22.22 18.09 -4.91
CA ASP A 458 21.97 17.46 -3.60
C ASP A 458 20.71 16.58 -3.61
N SER A 459 19.67 17.02 -4.34
CA SER A 459 18.43 16.27 -4.54
C SER A 459 18.32 15.77 -5.97
N ALA A 460 17.63 14.63 -6.15
CA ALA A 460 17.26 14.18 -7.47
C ALA A 460 16.31 15.19 -8.13
N VAL A 461 16.34 15.30 -9.45
CA VAL A 461 15.45 16.14 -10.26
C VAL A 461 14.60 15.25 -11.14
N ALA A 462 13.31 15.55 -11.28
CA ALA A 462 12.38 14.78 -12.12
C ALA A 462 11.37 15.69 -12.82
N GLY A 463 10.83 15.24 -13.95
CA GLY A 463 9.82 15.99 -14.71
C GLY A 463 9.54 15.36 -16.07
N GLY A 464 9.36 14.04 -16.11
CA GLY A 464 9.43 13.25 -17.35
C GLY A 464 10.72 12.42 -17.36
N PRO A 465 11.88 12.99 -17.71
CA PRO A 465 13.17 12.41 -17.36
C PRO A 465 13.46 12.61 -15.87
N TYR A 466 14.54 11.98 -15.41
CA TYR A 466 15.12 12.21 -14.10
C TYR A 466 16.64 12.36 -14.18
N ALA A 467 17.21 13.01 -13.16
CA ALA A 467 18.64 13.05 -12.92
C ALA A 467 18.94 12.99 -11.42
N ALA A 468 20.01 12.32 -11.02
CA ALA A 468 20.46 12.29 -9.63
C ALA A 468 21.96 12.05 -9.54
N ALA A 469 22.56 12.52 -8.45
CA ALA A 469 23.94 12.20 -8.11
C ALA A 469 24.09 10.70 -7.81
N PHE A 470 25.10 10.07 -8.39
CA PHE A 470 25.41 8.66 -8.16
C PHE A 470 26.91 8.42 -8.32
N HIS A 471 27.58 8.03 -7.23
CA HIS A 471 29.03 7.78 -7.16
C HIS A 471 29.90 8.84 -7.87
N GLY A 472 29.66 10.12 -7.58
CA GLY A 472 30.45 11.22 -8.14
C GLY A 472 30.13 11.56 -9.61
N GLN A 473 29.11 10.94 -10.20
CA GLN A 473 28.62 11.21 -11.55
C GLN A 473 27.13 11.55 -11.54
N LEU A 474 26.60 12.02 -12.66
CA LEU A 474 25.16 12.24 -12.83
C LEU A 474 24.54 11.04 -13.54
N LEU A 475 23.62 10.36 -12.86
CA LEU A 475 22.73 9.35 -13.44
C LEU A 475 21.50 10.07 -14.00
N PHE A 476 21.18 9.89 -15.27
CA PHE A 476 20.04 10.56 -15.90
C PHE A 476 19.38 9.70 -16.99
N GLY A 477 18.10 9.98 -17.26
CA GLY A 477 17.35 9.27 -18.28
C GLY A 477 15.84 9.27 -18.04
N ALA A 478 15.08 8.40 -18.69
CA ALA A 478 15.53 7.38 -19.65
C ALA A 478 14.74 7.48 -20.96
N THR A 479 15.32 6.99 -22.05
CA THR A 479 14.57 6.77 -23.29
C THR A 479 13.40 5.79 -23.05
N PHE A 480 12.41 5.85 -23.93
CA PHE A 480 11.16 5.09 -23.78
C PHE A 480 10.60 4.68 -25.14
N ASP A 481 11.28 3.74 -25.77
CA ASP A 481 10.99 3.31 -27.15
C ASP A 481 10.09 2.05 -27.13
N PRO A 482 9.11 1.91 -28.06
CA PRO A 482 8.38 0.65 -28.24
C PRO A 482 9.35 -0.52 -28.47
N TRP A 483 9.05 -1.68 -27.90
CA TRP A 483 9.86 -2.88 -28.05
C TRP A 483 8.99 -4.12 -28.22
N SER A 484 9.36 -4.99 -29.17
CA SER A 484 8.68 -6.29 -29.34
C SER A 484 9.11 -7.23 -28.22
N LEU A 485 8.13 -7.77 -27.47
CA LEU A 485 8.40 -8.74 -26.40
C LEU A 485 8.96 -10.07 -26.94
N ASP A 486 8.76 -10.34 -28.24
CA ASP A 486 9.28 -11.53 -28.92
C ASP A 486 10.73 -11.36 -29.40
N ASP A 487 11.32 -10.17 -29.30
CA ASP A 487 12.72 -9.96 -29.72
C ASP A 487 13.69 -10.44 -28.62
N PRO A 488 14.44 -11.53 -28.87
CA PRO A 488 15.31 -12.13 -27.85
C PRO A 488 16.62 -11.34 -27.64
N ARG A 489 16.97 -10.41 -28.55
CA ARG A 489 18.29 -9.74 -28.54
C ARG A 489 18.40 -8.69 -27.44
N GLY A 490 17.26 -8.17 -26.96
CA GLY A 490 17.20 -7.05 -26.03
C GLY A 490 17.74 -5.74 -26.62
N PRO A 491 17.46 -4.59 -25.98
CA PRO A 491 17.96 -3.30 -26.45
C PRO A 491 19.45 -3.14 -26.14
N THR A 492 20.19 -2.54 -27.06
CA THR A 492 21.60 -2.20 -26.88
C THR A 492 21.78 -0.74 -26.54
N VAL A 493 22.91 -0.42 -25.90
CA VAL A 493 23.28 0.95 -25.58
C VAL A 493 23.69 1.69 -26.86
N SER A 494 23.26 2.94 -27.04
CA SER A 494 23.66 3.77 -28.17
C SER A 494 24.02 5.21 -27.77
N LEU A 495 24.92 5.82 -28.56
CA LEU A 495 25.29 7.23 -28.43
C LEU A 495 24.09 8.16 -28.69
N GLU A 496 23.23 7.80 -29.64
CA GLU A 496 22.01 8.54 -29.93
C GLU A 496 21.08 8.57 -28.70
N ALA A 497 20.95 7.46 -27.97
CA ALA A 497 20.14 7.43 -26.76
C ALA A 497 20.76 8.26 -25.61
N HIS A 498 22.09 8.38 -25.53
CA HIS A 498 22.74 9.33 -24.60
C HIS A 498 22.37 10.77 -24.95
N ALA A 499 22.47 11.15 -26.22
CA ALA A 499 22.10 12.49 -26.69
C ALA A 499 20.61 12.78 -26.45
N ARG A 500 19.70 11.82 -26.71
CA ARG A 500 18.27 11.96 -26.40
C ARG A 500 18.01 12.13 -24.91
N ASN A 501 18.71 11.40 -24.04
CA ASN A 501 18.60 11.57 -22.59
C ASN A 501 19.05 12.97 -22.15
N GLN A 502 20.16 13.49 -22.68
CA GLN A 502 20.63 14.86 -22.40
C GLN A 502 19.63 15.91 -22.88
N ALA A 503 19.09 15.76 -24.10
CA ALA A 503 18.11 16.66 -24.67
C ALA A 503 16.81 16.68 -23.85
N SER A 504 16.33 15.52 -23.39
CA SER A 504 15.18 15.46 -22.48
C SER A 504 15.48 16.13 -21.14
N LEU A 505 16.65 15.88 -20.54
CA LEU A 505 17.05 16.53 -19.29
C LEU A 505 17.10 18.05 -19.42
N ALA A 506 17.57 18.57 -20.57
CA ALA A 506 17.67 20.00 -20.82
C ALA A 506 16.32 20.75 -20.75
N LYS A 507 15.20 20.04 -20.92
CA LYS A 507 13.86 20.62 -20.78
C LYS A 507 13.52 21.02 -19.34
N ILE A 508 14.02 20.26 -18.37
CA ILE A 508 13.69 20.45 -16.94
C ILE A 508 14.87 20.95 -16.10
N ALA A 509 16.11 20.69 -16.55
CA ALA A 509 17.33 21.06 -15.87
C ALA A 509 18.44 21.42 -16.88
N PRO A 510 18.28 22.49 -17.66
CA PRO A 510 19.29 22.93 -18.64
C PRO A 510 20.65 23.19 -17.99
N GLU A 511 20.66 23.65 -16.74
CA GLU A 511 21.87 23.90 -15.96
C GLU A 511 22.69 22.62 -15.69
N LEU A 512 22.04 21.45 -15.63
CA LEU A 512 22.73 20.17 -15.50
C LEU A 512 23.10 19.62 -16.87
N ALA A 513 22.16 19.65 -17.82
CA ALA A 513 22.35 19.08 -19.15
C ALA A 513 23.54 19.70 -19.91
N ASN A 514 23.73 21.02 -19.79
CA ASN A 514 24.80 21.75 -20.50
C ASN A 514 26.21 21.47 -19.97
N ARG A 515 26.33 20.81 -18.81
CA ARG A 515 27.60 20.53 -18.12
C ARG A 515 28.04 19.07 -18.19
N LEU A 516 27.25 18.23 -18.87
CA LEU A 516 27.50 16.80 -19.03
C LEU A 516 28.61 16.53 -20.04
N ASP A 517 29.55 15.66 -19.67
CA ASP A 517 30.50 15.05 -20.60
C ASP A 517 29.97 13.70 -21.08
N LEU A 518 29.43 13.65 -22.29
CA LEU A 518 28.93 12.40 -22.88
C LEU A 518 30.02 11.52 -23.50
N GLY A 519 31.24 12.03 -23.69
CA GLY A 519 32.33 11.29 -24.35
C GLY A 519 32.75 10.03 -23.58
N SER A 520 32.53 10.02 -22.27
CA SER A 520 32.83 8.92 -21.35
C SER A 520 31.58 8.32 -20.70
N ALA A 521 30.38 8.58 -21.27
CA ALA A 521 29.13 8.13 -20.68
C ALA A 521 29.02 6.60 -20.66
N TYR A 522 28.66 6.05 -19.50
CA TYR A 522 28.18 4.69 -19.36
C TYR A 522 26.67 4.66 -19.64
N GLY A 523 26.20 3.60 -20.30
CA GLY A 523 24.79 3.39 -20.56
C GLY A 523 24.32 2.02 -20.12
N ARG A 524 23.04 1.93 -19.78
CA ARG A 524 22.36 0.65 -19.56
C ARG A 524 20.99 0.66 -20.21
N ALA A 525 20.75 -0.30 -21.09
CA ALA A 525 19.48 -0.48 -21.78
C ALA A 525 18.74 -1.71 -21.25
N SER A 526 17.42 -1.60 -21.08
CA SER A 526 16.57 -2.73 -20.68
C SER A 526 15.12 -2.54 -21.13
N VAL A 527 14.33 -3.62 -21.06
CA VAL A 527 12.90 -3.61 -21.46
C VAL A 527 12.02 -3.60 -20.23
N ARG A 528 11.14 -2.61 -20.16
CA ARG A 528 10.05 -2.55 -19.18
C ARG A 528 8.82 -3.23 -19.76
N LEU A 529 8.08 -3.96 -18.93
CA LEU A 529 6.77 -4.48 -19.28
C LEU A 529 5.70 -3.49 -18.80
N THR A 530 4.83 -3.06 -19.72
CA THR A 530 3.71 -2.15 -19.44
C THR A 530 2.41 -2.72 -19.93
N THR A 531 1.30 -2.27 -19.34
CA THR A 531 -0.05 -2.44 -19.89
C THR A 531 -0.45 -1.18 -20.66
N SER A 532 -1.43 -1.32 -21.55
CA SER A 532 -1.99 -0.20 -22.31
C SER A 532 -2.61 0.89 -21.42
N ASP A 533 -3.22 0.50 -20.29
CA ASP A 533 -3.80 1.41 -19.29
C ASP A 533 -2.79 2.00 -18.30
N ARG A 534 -1.52 1.57 -18.37
CA ARG A 534 -0.42 1.96 -17.48
C ARG A 534 -0.61 1.59 -15.99
N MET A 535 -1.60 0.75 -15.69
CA MET A 535 -1.77 0.17 -14.36
C MET A 535 -1.03 -1.18 -14.27
N PRO A 536 -0.38 -1.47 -13.14
CA PRO A 536 0.30 -2.75 -12.97
C PRO A 536 -0.68 -3.93 -12.91
N LEU A 537 -0.14 -5.15 -12.94
CA LEU A 537 -0.88 -6.39 -12.77
C LEU A 537 -0.55 -6.97 -11.40
N ALA A 538 -1.56 -7.21 -10.57
CA ALA A 538 -1.43 -7.88 -9.29
C ALA A 538 -2.73 -8.61 -8.94
N GLY A 539 -2.66 -9.93 -8.73
CA GLY A 539 -3.82 -10.70 -8.28
C GLY A 539 -3.84 -12.15 -8.79
N PRO A 540 -4.91 -12.89 -8.44
CA PRO A 540 -5.07 -14.29 -8.84
C PRO A 540 -5.34 -14.44 -10.34
N ILE A 541 -4.99 -15.60 -10.88
CA ILE A 541 -5.30 -16.00 -12.26
C ILE A 541 -6.61 -16.78 -12.29
N VAL A 542 -7.57 -16.26 -13.05
CA VAL A 542 -8.91 -16.86 -13.18
C VAL A 542 -8.79 -18.30 -13.71
N GLY A 543 -9.49 -19.23 -13.06
CA GLY A 543 -9.48 -20.65 -13.43
C GLY A 543 -8.22 -21.42 -13.02
N ARG A 544 -7.24 -20.80 -12.36
CA ARG A 544 -6.00 -21.45 -11.89
C ARG A 544 -5.78 -21.18 -10.39
N PRO A 545 -6.46 -21.91 -9.49
CA PRO A 545 -6.31 -21.73 -8.04
C PRO A 545 -4.86 -21.79 -7.57
N GLY A 546 -4.49 -20.89 -6.65
CA GLY A 546 -3.11 -20.80 -6.14
C GLY A 546 -2.10 -20.16 -7.09
N LEU A 547 -2.49 -19.77 -8.32
CA LEU A 547 -1.61 -19.02 -9.24
C LEU A 547 -1.92 -17.53 -9.19
N TYR A 548 -0.87 -16.74 -9.03
CA TYR A 548 -0.93 -15.29 -8.95
C TYR A 548 0.06 -14.64 -9.91
N CYS A 549 -0.20 -13.39 -10.26
CA CYS A 549 0.63 -12.56 -11.11
C CYS A 549 1.03 -11.27 -10.40
N LEU A 550 2.29 -10.87 -10.56
CA LEU A 550 2.79 -9.54 -10.22
C LEU A 550 3.68 -9.03 -11.35
N GLY A 551 3.18 -8.11 -12.17
CA GLY A 551 3.86 -7.68 -13.39
C GLY A 551 3.34 -6.36 -13.96
N GLY A 552 3.74 -6.03 -15.20
CA GLY A 552 3.29 -4.80 -15.87
C GLY A 552 3.67 -3.50 -15.15
N LEU A 553 4.72 -3.52 -14.35
CA LEU A 553 5.08 -2.45 -13.42
C LEU A 553 5.57 -1.14 -14.08
N GLY A 554 5.87 -1.18 -15.38
CA GLY A 554 6.40 -0.04 -16.13
C GLY A 554 7.67 0.55 -15.50
N SER A 555 7.73 1.88 -15.44
CA SER A 555 8.89 2.63 -14.93
C SER A 555 8.83 2.92 -13.42
N ARG A 556 7.82 2.42 -12.71
CA ARG A 556 7.58 2.73 -11.28
C ARG A 556 7.57 1.49 -10.39
N GLY A 557 8.16 0.39 -10.86
CA GLY A 557 8.11 -0.89 -10.14
C GLY A 557 8.67 -0.85 -8.73
N PHE A 558 9.73 -0.06 -8.48
CA PHE A 558 10.25 0.12 -7.13
C PHE A 558 9.30 0.89 -6.22
N THR A 559 8.40 1.73 -6.73
CA THR A 559 7.36 2.36 -5.92
C THR A 559 6.16 1.43 -5.71
N THR A 560 5.77 0.67 -6.74
CA THR A 560 4.49 -0.06 -6.74
C THR A 560 4.57 -1.51 -6.28
N ALA A 561 5.68 -2.21 -6.53
CA ALA A 561 5.79 -3.64 -6.24
C ALA A 561 5.60 -3.99 -4.75
N PRO A 562 6.17 -3.26 -3.77
CA PRO A 562 5.97 -3.58 -2.35
C PRO A 562 4.49 -3.62 -1.95
N TYR A 563 3.73 -2.61 -2.37
CA TYR A 563 2.32 -2.49 -2.02
C TYR A 563 1.46 -3.56 -2.69
N LEU A 564 1.77 -3.89 -3.94
CA LEU A 564 1.08 -4.95 -4.70
C LEU A 564 1.44 -6.36 -4.22
N ALA A 565 2.68 -6.58 -3.77
CA ALA A 565 3.09 -7.82 -3.15
C ALA A 565 2.32 -8.07 -1.85
N GLU A 566 2.19 -7.06 -0.98
CA GLU A 566 1.37 -7.14 0.23
C GLU A 566 -0.10 -7.44 -0.08
N HIS A 567 -0.67 -6.84 -1.14
CA HIS A 567 -2.02 -7.18 -1.61
C HIS A 567 -2.17 -8.64 -2.00
N LEU A 568 -1.26 -9.13 -2.83
CA LEU A 568 -1.33 -10.45 -3.41
C LEU A 568 -1.18 -11.51 -2.32
N VAL A 569 -0.19 -11.35 -1.44
CA VAL A 569 0.06 -12.31 -0.35
C VAL A 569 -1.06 -12.27 0.69
N ALA A 570 -1.58 -11.09 1.05
CA ALA A 570 -2.77 -10.99 1.92
C ALA A 570 -3.96 -11.75 1.33
N THR A 571 -4.22 -11.54 0.03
CA THR A 571 -5.29 -12.24 -0.70
C THR A 571 -5.08 -13.75 -0.70
N ALA A 572 -3.84 -14.22 -0.89
CA ALA A 572 -3.49 -15.64 -0.86
C ALA A 572 -3.66 -16.29 0.52
N CYS A 573 -3.57 -15.50 1.58
CA CYS A 573 -3.72 -15.96 2.96
C CYS A 573 -5.14 -15.78 3.53
N GLY A 574 -6.06 -15.19 2.76
CA GLY A 574 -7.40 -14.84 3.25
C GLY A 574 -7.40 -13.66 4.25
N GLU A 575 -6.35 -12.86 4.26
CA GLU A 575 -6.17 -11.71 5.15
C GLU A 575 -6.74 -10.42 4.55
N PRO A 576 -6.96 -9.36 5.35
CA PRO A 576 -7.33 -8.06 4.82
C PRO A 576 -6.32 -7.55 3.78
N SER A 577 -6.79 -7.23 2.58
CA SER A 577 -5.99 -6.53 1.56
C SER A 577 -5.66 -5.09 2.03
N PRO A 578 -4.47 -4.54 1.75
CA PRO A 578 -4.19 -3.15 2.01
C PRO A 578 -4.75 -2.22 0.92
N LEU A 579 -5.25 -2.75 -0.21
CA LEU A 579 -5.82 -1.97 -1.31
C LEU A 579 -7.31 -1.77 -1.12
N ASP A 580 -7.80 -0.60 -1.47
CA ASP A 580 -9.23 -0.41 -1.70
C ASP A 580 -9.71 -1.25 -2.91
N ARG A 581 -10.96 -1.68 -2.86
CA ARG A 581 -11.61 -2.55 -3.83
C ARG A 581 -11.53 -2.01 -5.25
N ALA A 582 -11.71 -0.71 -5.45
CA ALA A 582 -11.64 -0.11 -6.78
C ALA A 582 -10.21 -0.13 -7.34
N VAL A 583 -9.19 0.04 -6.49
CA VAL A 583 -7.78 -0.15 -6.86
C VAL A 583 -7.45 -1.62 -7.10
N ALA A 584 -7.90 -2.54 -6.25
CA ALA A 584 -7.72 -3.98 -6.44
C ALA A 584 -8.28 -4.45 -7.79
N LEU A 585 -9.49 -3.99 -8.15
CA LEU A 585 -10.08 -4.24 -9.46
C LEU A 585 -9.27 -3.61 -10.61
N ALA A 586 -8.65 -2.45 -10.40
CA ALA A 586 -7.85 -1.76 -11.41
C ALA A 586 -6.45 -2.36 -11.62
N VAL A 587 -5.95 -3.18 -10.69
CA VAL A 587 -4.69 -3.92 -10.85
C VAL A 587 -4.89 -5.40 -11.13
N SER A 588 -6.11 -5.91 -10.96
CA SER A 588 -6.43 -7.32 -11.23
C SER A 588 -6.01 -7.74 -12.65
N PRO A 589 -5.39 -8.92 -12.83
CA PRO A 589 -5.12 -9.49 -14.14
C PRO A 589 -6.40 -9.80 -14.94
N ALA A 590 -7.54 -9.92 -14.27
CA ALA A 590 -8.85 -10.16 -14.87
C ALA A 590 -9.59 -8.87 -15.26
N ARG A 591 -8.98 -7.70 -15.03
CA ARG A 591 -9.62 -6.44 -15.39
C ARG A 591 -9.76 -6.39 -16.91
N GLN A 592 -10.99 -6.29 -17.39
CA GLN A 592 -11.22 -6.18 -18.83
C GLN A 592 -10.64 -4.86 -19.34
N GLY A 593 -10.05 -4.86 -20.53
CA GLY A 593 -9.72 -3.66 -21.31
C GLY A 593 -10.97 -2.90 -21.78
N LYS A 594 -11.92 -2.62 -20.87
CA LYS A 594 -13.24 -1.99 -21.06
C LYS A 594 -13.16 -0.50 -21.43
N ARG A 595 -12.17 -0.11 -22.24
CA ARG A 595 -12.05 1.25 -22.79
C ARG A 595 -12.44 1.39 -24.26
N MET A 596 -12.81 0.32 -24.97
CA MET A 596 -13.24 0.42 -26.38
C MET A 596 -14.76 0.63 -26.62
N LYS A 597 -15.64 0.72 -25.61
CA LYS A 597 -17.10 0.91 -25.86
C LYS A 597 -17.78 2.12 -25.22
N MET A 598 -17.11 2.95 -24.43
CA MET A 598 -17.73 4.19 -23.90
C MET A 598 -17.44 5.46 -24.73
N GLY A 599 -16.73 5.34 -25.86
CA GLY A 599 -16.35 6.47 -26.72
C GLY A 599 -17.11 6.60 -28.04
N GLN A 600 -18.01 5.69 -28.39
CA GLN A 600 -18.70 5.71 -29.70
C GLN A 600 -20.22 5.94 -29.64
N ASP A 601 -20.86 5.89 -28.46
CA ASP A 601 -22.32 6.07 -28.33
C ASP A 601 -22.75 7.49 -27.87
N ARG A 602 -21.94 8.51 -28.14
CA ARG A 602 -22.31 9.91 -27.94
C ARG A 602 -22.00 10.78 -29.16
N ARG A 603 -22.34 10.31 -30.36
CA ARG A 603 -22.60 11.24 -31.47
C ARG A 603 -24.08 11.61 -31.40
N PRO A 604 -24.43 12.90 -31.22
CA PRO A 604 -25.81 13.32 -31.44
C PRO A 604 -26.17 13.06 -32.92
N PRO A 605 -27.42 12.69 -33.23
CA PRO A 605 -27.87 12.55 -34.61
C PRO A 605 -27.73 13.92 -35.32
N PRO A 606 -27.42 13.94 -36.63
CA PRO A 606 -27.32 15.18 -37.37
C PRO A 606 -28.67 15.90 -37.36
N GLU A 607 -28.66 17.17 -36.98
CA GLU A 607 -29.84 18.04 -37.00
C GLU A 607 -30.41 18.11 -38.42
N GLY A 608 -31.64 17.60 -38.58
CA GLY A 608 -32.41 17.75 -39.80
C GLY A 608 -32.78 19.22 -40.02
N LYS A 609 -32.52 19.73 -41.23
CA LYS A 609 -33.03 21.03 -41.67
C LYS A 609 -34.57 21.06 -41.58
N PRO A 610 -35.18 22.18 -41.14
CA PRO A 610 -36.63 22.32 -41.15
C PRO A 610 -37.15 22.45 -42.59
N PRO A 611 -38.35 21.90 -42.89
CA PRO A 611 -38.93 21.99 -44.22
C PRO A 611 -39.49 23.39 -44.50
N ALA A 612 -39.42 23.77 -45.78
CA ALA A 612 -40.22 24.85 -46.36
C ALA A 612 -41.58 24.32 -46.82
#